data_AF-A0A382CGT9-F1
#
_entry.id   AF-A0A382CGT9-F1
#
_cell.length_a   1.000
_cell.length_b   1.000
_cell.length_c   1.000
_cell.angle_alpha   90.00
_cell.angle_beta   90.00
_cell.angle_gamma   90.00
#
_symmetry.space_group_name_H-M   'P 1'
#
loop_
_entity.id
_entity.type
_entity.pdbx_description
1 polymer ?
#
loop_
_entity_poly.entity_id
_entity_poly.type
_entity_poly.pdbx_seq_one_letter_code
_entity_poly.pdbx_strand_id
1 'polypeptide(L)'
;MTIDPTWEGTVRFYELYWGTWLSYAFLALMWERVLRTPLAEWKYVLITSLAANAFLINHYFQHAYFWMWLLNAYTLFFISAYYLIGVHDQPKTVLWKIGAAFSAVIFTIAYILFENISRYLVHQGVHEFWFMLFASFGFAAVICWRGLKQRP
;
A
#
# COMPACT_ATOMS: atom_id res chain seq x y z
N MET A 1 3.80 -24.31 14.87
CA MET A 1 2.86 -23.43 15.61
C MET A 1 1.80 -23.01 14.63
N THR A 2 0.53 -23.35 14.86
CA THR A 2 -0.59 -23.00 13.97
C THR A 2 -1.25 -21.74 14.52
N ILE A 3 -1.54 -20.76 13.66
CA ILE A 3 -2.28 -19.55 14.05
C ILE A 3 -3.71 -19.97 14.40
N ASP A 4 -4.28 -19.38 15.45
CA ASP A 4 -5.66 -19.64 15.87
C ASP A 4 -6.63 -19.20 14.75
N PRO A 5 -7.42 -20.11 14.15
CA PRO A 5 -8.35 -19.77 13.08
C PRO A 5 -9.42 -18.76 13.50
N THR A 6 -9.71 -18.64 14.80
CA THR A 6 -10.69 -17.66 15.31
C THR A 6 -10.17 -16.22 15.23
N TRP A 7 -8.86 -16.02 15.03
CA TRP A 7 -8.27 -14.70 14.86
C TRP A 7 -8.29 -14.18 13.42
N GLU A 8 -8.55 -15.06 12.45
CA GLU A 8 -8.52 -14.75 11.03
C GLU A 8 -9.52 -13.65 10.67
N GLY A 9 -9.07 -12.68 9.88
CA GLY A 9 -9.91 -11.57 9.46
C GLY A 9 -10.63 -11.76 8.14
N THR A 10 -11.30 -10.70 7.70
CA THR A 10 -12.10 -10.72 6.49
C THR A 10 -11.30 -10.40 5.23
N VAL A 11 -10.09 -9.87 5.38
CA VAL A 11 -9.23 -9.47 4.26
C VAL A 11 -8.67 -10.72 3.57
N ARG A 12 -8.86 -10.82 2.25
CA ARG A 12 -8.38 -11.94 1.43
C ARG A 12 -7.23 -11.53 0.51
N PHE A 13 -6.48 -12.53 0.03
CA PHE A 13 -5.28 -12.30 -0.79
C PHE A 13 -5.56 -11.54 -2.09
N TYR A 14 -6.72 -11.78 -2.74
CA TYR A 14 -7.08 -11.07 -3.97
C TYR A 14 -7.18 -9.55 -3.74
N GLU A 15 -7.59 -9.12 -2.54
CA GLU A 15 -7.71 -7.70 -2.17
C GLU A 15 -6.33 -7.06 -2.08
N LEU A 16 -5.40 -7.72 -1.38
CA LEU A 16 -3.99 -7.31 -1.31
C LEU A 16 -3.38 -7.23 -2.71
N TYR A 17 -3.54 -8.27 -3.52
CA TYR A 17 -2.93 -8.36 -4.84
C TYR A 17 -3.47 -7.28 -5.79
N TRP A 18 -4.78 -7.02 -5.73
CA TRP A 18 -5.42 -5.93 -6.46
C TRP A 18 -4.99 -4.55 -5.95
N GLY A 19 -5.00 -4.33 -4.63
CA GLY A 19 -4.66 -3.06 -4.02
C GLY A 19 -3.20 -2.66 -4.23
N THR A 20 -2.28 -3.62 -4.27
CA THR A 20 -0.83 -3.36 -4.33
C THR A 20 -0.40 -2.59 -5.57
N TRP A 21 -0.79 -3.04 -6.78
CA TRP A 21 -0.34 -2.39 -8.02
C TRP A 21 -0.96 -0.99 -8.21
N LEU A 22 -2.22 -0.81 -7.81
CA LEU A 22 -2.90 0.49 -7.83
C LEU A 22 -2.27 1.44 -6.82
N SER A 23 -1.97 0.95 -5.62
CA SER A 23 -1.30 1.72 -4.57
C SER A 23 0.09 2.16 -5.03
N TYR A 24 0.85 1.27 -5.67
CA TYR A 24 2.13 1.65 -6.28
C TYR A 24 1.97 2.82 -7.24
N ALA A 25 1.03 2.70 -8.18
CA ALA A 25 0.80 3.73 -9.20
C ALA A 25 0.36 5.06 -8.55
N PHE A 26 -0.55 5.00 -7.58
CA PHE A 26 -0.99 6.15 -6.80
C PHE A 26 0.18 6.83 -6.08
N LEU A 27 1.02 6.06 -5.38
CA LEU A 27 2.19 6.55 -4.66
C LEU A 27 3.16 7.25 -5.62
N ALA A 28 3.47 6.63 -6.75
CA ALA A 28 4.34 7.21 -7.77
C ALA A 28 3.76 8.53 -8.29
N LEU A 29 2.48 8.56 -8.67
CA LEU A 29 1.83 9.78 -9.14
C LEU A 29 1.77 10.87 -8.08
N MET A 30 1.50 10.52 -6.83
CA MET A 30 1.46 11.46 -5.71
C MET A 30 2.83 12.13 -5.53
N TRP A 31 3.91 11.36 -5.48
CA TRP A 31 5.26 11.92 -5.34
C TRP A 31 5.71 12.73 -6.56
N GLU A 32 5.41 12.25 -7.76
CA GLU A 32 5.89 12.87 -9.00
C GLU A 32 5.08 14.08 -9.42
N ARG A 33 3.76 14.04 -9.27
CA ARG A 33 2.84 15.07 -9.78
C ARG A 33 2.38 16.04 -8.69
N VAL A 34 2.08 15.54 -7.49
CA VAL A 34 1.58 16.37 -6.39
C VAL A 34 2.73 16.97 -5.59
N LEU A 35 3.62 16.12 -5.05
CA LEU A 35 4.77 16.57 -4.26
C LEU A 35 5.92 17.09 -5.14
N ARG A 36 5.87 16.83 -6.45
CA ARG A 36 6.86 17.26 -7.46
C ARG A 36 8.30 16.93 -7.07
N THR A 37 8.47 15.79 -6.41
CA THR A 37 9.76 15.33 -5.89
C THR A 37 9.85 13.83 -6.16
N PRO A 38 10.18 13.42 -7.40
CA PRO A 38 10.29 12.00 -7.72
C PRO A 38 11.29 11.31 -6.78
N LEU A 39 10.95 10.11 -6.33
CA LEU A 39 11.84 9.24 -5.56
C LEU A 39 12.56 8.28 -6.49
N ALA A 40 13.67 7.72 -6.00
CA ALA A 40 14.28 6.55 -6.63
C ALA A 40 13.30 5.37 -6.63
N GLU A 41 13.30 4.58 -7.70
CA GLU A 41 12.28 3.54 -7.92
C GLU A 41 12.16 2.55 -6.76
N TRP A 42 13.29 2.12 -6.20
CA TRP A 42 13.34 1.19 -5.07
C TRP A 42 12.59 1.72 -3.83
N LYS A 43 12.50 3.05 -3.65
CA LYS A 43 11.75 3.67 -2.55
C LYS A 43 10.24 3.46 -2.72
N TYR A 44 9.72 3.58 -3.95
CA TYR A 44 8.31 3.29 -4.24
C TYR A 44 7.98 1.83 -3.98
N VAL A 45 8.85 0.92 -4.43
CA VAL A 45 8.71 -0.52 -4.21
C VAL A 45 8.70 -0.82 -2.72
N LEU A 46 9.68 -0.28 -1.97
CA LEU A 46 9.80 -0.53 -0.54
C LEU A 46 8.61 0.03 0.25
N ILE A 47 8.19 1.27 0.01
CA ILE A 47 7.03 1.87 0.69
C ILE A 47 5.75 1.05 0.42
N THR A 48 5.52 0.67 -0.83
CA THR A 48 4.33 -0.13 -1.19
C THR A 48 4.36 -1.52 -0.55
N SER A 49 5.53 -2.16 -0.51
CA SER A 49 5.72 -3.47 0.13
C SER A 49 5.54 -3.39 1.65
N LEU A 50 6.04 -2.32 2.28
CA LEU A 50 5.80 -2.07 3.70
C LEU A 50 4.32 -1.88 3.98
N ALA A 51 3.60 -1.10 3.16
CA ALA A 51 2.16 -0.89 3.30
C ALA A 51 1.36 -2.19 3.16
N ALA A 52 1.76 -3.06 2.23
CA ALA A 52 1.17 -4.37 2.03
C ALA A 52 1.26 -5.27 3.28
N ASN A 53 2.23 -5.07 4.18
CA ASN A 53 2.33 -5.87 5.41
C ASN A 53 1.16 -5.69 6.38
N ALA A 54 0.37 -4.60 6.24
CA ALA A 54 -0.90 -4.45 6.95
C ALA A 54 -1.85 -5.64 6.70
N PHE A 55 -1.76 -6.26 5.52
CA PHE A 55 -2.48 -7.48 5.18
C PHE A 55 -2.22 -8.59 6.19
N LEU A 56 -0.97 -8.82 6.60
CA LEU A 56 -0.64 -9.91 7.53
C LEU A 56 -1.35 -9.73 8.87
N ILE A 57 -1.43 -8.49 9.35
CA ILE A 57 -2.10 -8.14 10.61
C ILE A 57 -3.60 -8.39 10.50
N ASN A 58 -4.22 -7.90 9.43
CA ASN A 58 -5.65 -7.99 9.24
C ASN A 58 -6.11 -9.36 8.72
N HIS A 59 -5.26 -10.13 8.06
CA HIS A 59 -5.61 -11.47 7.59
C HIS A 59 -5.52 -12.48 8.73
N TYR A 60 -4.44 -12.43 9.54
CA TYR A 60 -4.19 -13.45 10.56
C TYR A 60 -4.64 -13.09 11.98
N PHE A 61 -4.76 -11.79 12.30
CA PHE A 61 -4.91 -11.35 13.68
C PHE A 61 -6.09 -10.39 13.91
N GLN A 62 -6.97 -10.16 12.95
CA GLN A 62 -8.04 -9.15 13.05
C GLN A 62 -8.97 -9.33 14.26
N HIS A 63 -9.23 -10.57 14.64
CA HIS A 63 -10.10 -10.90 15.78
C HIS A 63 -9.32 -11.29 17.04
N ALA A 64 -7.98 -11.17 17.02
CA ALA A 64 -7.16 -11.41 18.20
C ALA A 64 -7.33 -10.28 19.24
N TYR A 65 -7.28 -10.61 20.53
CA TYR A 65 -7.40 -9.64 21.63
C TYR A 65 -6.31 -8.55 21.61
N PHE A 66 -5.16 -8.83 20.98
CA PHE A 66 -4.05 -7.88 20.83
C PHE A 66 -4.03 -7.14 19.49
N TRP A 67 -5.03 -7.35 18.62
CA TRP A 67 -5.05 -6.80 17.26
C TRP A 67 -4.81 -5.28 17.22
N MET A 68 -5.50 -4.51 18.06
CA MET A 68 -5.34 -3.06 18.11
C MET A 68 -3.92 -2.63 18.48
N TRP A 69 -3.25 -3.34 19.37
CA TRP A 69 -1.86 -3.07 19.73
C TRP A 69 -0.93 -3.32 18.55
N LEU A 70 -1.13 -4.43 17.85
CA LEU A 70 -0.35 -4.80 16.67
C LEU A 70 -0.56 -3.80 15.52
N LEU A 71 -1.81 -3.41 15.26
CA LEU A 71 -2.16 -2.45 14.22
C LEU A 71 -1.58 -1.06 14.52
N ASN A 72 -1.67 -0.58 15.76
CA ASN A 72 -1.11 0.71 16.17
C ASN A 72 0.42 0.71 16.09
N ALA A 73 1.08 -0.34 16.58
CA ALA A 73 2.53 -0.48 16.49
C ALA A 73 3.01 -0.49 15.03
N TYR A 74 2.31 -1.23 14.17
CA TYR A 74 2.57 -1.24 12.74
C TYR A 74 2.35 0.12 12.09
N THR A 75 1.29 0.84 12.47
CA THR A 75 0.98 2.17 11.93
C THR A 75 2.09 3.16 12.25
N LEU A 76 2.58 3.17 13.49
CA LEU A 76 3.72 3.98 13.90
C LEU A 76 4.97 3.61 13.10
N PHE A 77 5.26 2.31 13.01
CA PHE A 77 6.38 1.81 12.20
C PHE A 77 6.29 2.28 10.74
N PHE A 78 5.12 2.13 10.11
CA PHE A 78 4.91 2.50 8.71
C PHE A 78 5.11 4.00 8.48
N ILE A 79 4.52 4.86 9.33
CA ILE A 79 4.66 6.31 9.22
C ILE A 79 6.12 6.72 9.41
N SER A 80 6.82 6.15 10.39
CA SER A 80 8.25 6.40 10.60
C SER A 80 9.09 5.95 9.41
N ALA A 81 8.86 4.76 8.88
CA ALA A 81 9.56 4.24 7.70
C ALA A 81 9.31 5.12 6.46
N TYR A 82 8.04 5.51 6.23
CA TYR A 82 7.67 6.40 5.13
C TYR A 82 8.41 7.73 5.21
N TYR A 83 8.46 8.33 6.41
CA TYR A 83 9.17 9.58 6.64
C TYR A 83 10.66 9.43 6.35
N LEU A 84 11.32 8.40 6.90
CA LEU A 84 12.75 8.17 6.72
C LEU A 84 13.10 7.88 5.26
N ILE A 85 12.31 7.07 4.57
CA ILE A 85 12.59 6.66 3.18
C ILE A 85 12.31 7.81 2.20
N GLY A 86 11.15 8.47 2.34
CA GLY A 86 10.67 9.43 1.35
C GLY A 86 11.01 10.89 1.65
N VAL A 87 10.89 11.30 2.92
CA VAL A 87 10.74 12.71 3.32
C VAL A 87 11.99 13.28 3.97
N HIS A 88 12.66 12.53 4.85
CA HIS A 88 13.71 13.02 5.74
C HIS A 88 14.83 13.75 5.01
N ASP A 89 15.42 13.11 3.98
CA ASP A 89 16.58 13.63 3.26
C ASP A 89 16.24 14.70 2.20
N GLN A 90 14.96 15.07 2.07
CA GLN A 90 14.57 16.03 1.05
C GLN A 90 15.04 17.45 1.42
N PRO A 91 15.67 18.20 0.49
CA PRO A 91 16.11 19.58 0.71
C PRO A 91 14.92 20.55 0.58
N LYS A 92 13.90 20.35 1.43
CA LYS A 92 12.64 21.10 1.46
C LYS A 92 12.38 21.67 2.85
N THR A 93 11.49 22.66 2.93
CA THR A 93 11.12 23.31 4.19
C THR A 93 10.44 22.34 5.15
N VAL A 94 10.49 22.64 6.45
CA VAL A 94 9.81 21.83 7.49
C VAL A 94 8.32 21.70 7.21
N LEU A 95 7.66 22.78 6.78
CA LEU A 95 6.24 22.77 6.41
C LEU A 95 5.96 21.79 5.26
N TRP A 96 6.83 21.77 4.24
CA TRP A 96 6.72 20.80 3.15
C TRP A 96 6.91 19.37 3.66
N LYS A 97 7.88 19.14 4.57
CA LYS A 97 8.10 17.81 5.16
C LYS A 97 6.91 17.33 5.98
N ILE A 98 6.25 18.21 6.72
CA ILE A 98 5.01 17.88 7.44
C ILE A 98 3.91 17.49 6.45
N GLY A 99 3.70 18.27 5.40
CA GLY A 99 2.71 17.95 4.35
C GLY A 99 3.03 16.65 3.61
N ALA A 100 4.30 16.41 3.29
CA ALA A 100 4.75 15.18 2.65
C ALA A 100 4.62 13.97 3.61
N ALA A 101 4.87 14.13 4.91
CA ALA A 101 4.62 13.07 5.89
C ALA A 101 3.13 12.74 6.01
N PHE A 102 2.26 13.75 5.99
CA PHE A 102 0.81 13.56 6.00
C PHE A 102 0.30 12.76 4.78
N SER A 103 1.01 12.84 3.64
CA SER A 103 0.69 12.04 2.46
C SER A 103 0.77 10.53 2.69
N ALA A 104 1.47 10.06 3.75
CA ALA A 104 1.43 8.66 4.17
C ALA A 104 0.00 8.23 4.56
N VAL A 105 -0.76 9.09 5.24
CA VAL A 105 -2.16 8.82 5.61
C VAL A 105 -3.04 8.76 4.37
N ILE A 106 -2.86 9.70 3.44
CA ILE A 106 -3.59 9.72 2.16
C ILE A 106 -3.31 8.44 1.37
N PHE A 107 -2.05 8.01 1.32
CA PHE A 107 -1.65 6.78 0.67
C PHE A 107 -2.29 5.54 1.32
N THR A 108 -2.31 5.45 2.65
CA THR A 108 -2.99 4.37 3.37
C THR A 108 -4.49 4.34 3.07
N ILE A 109 -5.16 5.49 3.03
CA ILE A 109 -6.58 5.59 2.66
C ILE A 109 -6.79 5.07 1.23
N ALA A 110 -5.95 5.50 0.28
CA ALA A 110 -6.03 5.02 -1.10
C ALA A 110 -5.86 3.49 -1.19
N TYR A 111 -4.90 2.92 -0.46
CA TYR A 111 -4.68 1.47 -0.39
C TYR A 111 -5.93 0.72 0.08
N ILE A 112 -6.49 1.14 1.23
CA ILE A 112 -7.69 0.55 1.82
C ILE A 112 -8.90 0.69 0.89
N LEU A 113 -9.01 1.82 0.18
CA LEU A 113 -10.07 2.02 -0.81
C LEU A 113 -9.94 1.03 -1.98
N PHE A 114 -8.74 0.80 -2.50
CA PHE A 114 -8.54 -0.18 -3.58
C PHE A 114 -8.89 -1.60 -3.13
N GLU A 115 -8.49 -2.00 -1.93
CA GLU A 115 -8.89 -3.29 -1.34
C GLU A 115 -10.43 -3.40 -1.23
N ASN A 116 -11.07 -2.39 -0.63
CA ASN A 116 -12.51 -2.38 -0.42
C ASN A 116 -13.31 -2.37 -1.72
N ILE A 117 -12.82 -1.75 -2.80
CA ILE A 117 -13.46 -1.81 -4.13
C ILE A 117 -13.53 -3.26 -4.61
N SER A 118 -12.42 -3.99 -4.51
CA SER A 118 -12.40 -5.41 -4.93
C SER A 118 -13.30 -6.26 -4.05
N ARG A 119 -13.25 -6.07 -2.73
CA ARG A 119 -14.11 -6.77 -1.77
C ARG A 119 -15.59 -6.53 -2.06
N TYR A 120 -15.98 -5.27 -2.27
CA TYR A 120 -17.35 -4.90 -2.58
C TYR A 120 -17.85 -5.59 -3.85
N LEU A 121 -17.07 -5.56 -4.93
CA LEU A 121 -17.45 -6.18 -6.20
C LEU A 121 -17.51 -7.71 -6.10
N VAL A 122 -16.64 -8.34 -5.32
CA VAL A 122 -16.75 -9.77 -5.03
C VAL A 122 -18.04 -10.09 -4.27
N HIS A 123 -18.43 -9.25 -3.30
CA HIS A 123 -19.73 -9.39 -2.64
C HIS A 123 -20.92 -9.18 -3.58
N GLN A 124 -20.76 -8.45 -4.69
CA GLN A 124 -21.77 -8.33 -5.75
C GLN A 124 -21.77 -9.51 -6.75
N GLY A 125 -20.91 -10.52 -6.55
CA GLY A 125 -20.87 -11.73 -7.37
C GLY A 125 -19.76 -11.77 -8.43
N VAL A 126 -18.86 -10.78 -8.48
CA VAL A 126 -17.67 -10.87 -9.35
C VAL A 126 -16.69 -11.90 -8.79
N HIS A 127 -16.23 -12.84 -9.60
CA HIS A 127 -15.28 -13.85 -9.13
C HIS A 127 -13.90 -13.25 -8.83
N GLU A 128 -13.29 -13.60 -7.69
CA GLU A 128 -11.96 -13.12 -7.26
C GLU A 128 -10.85 -13.35 -8.30
N PHE A 129 -10.99 -14.40 -9.10
CA PHE A 129 -10.11 -14.71 -10.24
C PHE A 129 -9.92 -13.51 -11.18
N TRP A 130 -10.97 -12.73 -11.45
CA TRP A 130 -10.87 -11.59 -12.34
C TRP A 130 -10.00 -10.48 -11.74
N PHE A 131 -10.09 -10.24 -10.44
CA PHE A 131 -9.20 -9.28 -9.76
C PHE A 131 -7.75 -9.72 -9.84
N MET A 132 -7.47 -11.01 -9.62
CA MET A 132 -6.10 -11.54 -9.72
C MET A 132 -5.56 -11.50 -11.16
N LEU A 133 -6.40 -11.82 -12.15
CA LEU A 133 -6.03 -11.75 -13.56
C LEU A 133 -5.73 -10.31 -13.99
N PHE A 134 -6.62 -9.37 -13.68
CA PHE A 134 -6.41 -7.96 -14.03
C PHE A 134 -5.26 -7.32 -13.25
N ALA A 135 -5.05 -7.71 -11.99
CA ALA A 135 -3.88 -7.28 -11.23
C ALA A 135 -2.57 -7.73 -11.91
N SER A 136 -2.50 -8.96 -12.45
CA SER A 136 -1.34 -9.43 -13.24
C SER A 136 -1.03 -8.50 -14.41
N PHE A 137 -2.05 -8.09 -15.17
CA PHE A 137 -1.90 -7.10 -16.24
C PHE A 137 -1.54 -5.71 -15.69
N GLY A 138 -2.09 -5.31 -14.55
CA GLY A 138 -1.77 -4.07 -13.85
C GLY A 138 -0.30 -3.98 -13.44
N PHE A 139 0.26 -5.05 -12.86
CA PHE A 139 1.68 -5.15 -12.55
C PHE A 139 2.54 -5.05 -13.82
N ALA A 140 2.18 -5.77 -14.89
CA ALA A 140 2.88 -5.67 -16.17
C ALA A 140 2.83 -4.24 -16.73
N ALA A 141 1.67 -3.57 -16.63
CA ALA A 141 1.50 -2.18 -17.04
C ALA A 141 2.37 -1.22 -16.21
N VAL A 142 2.45 -1.42 -14.89
CA VAL A 142 3.38 -0.67 -14.02
C VAL A 142 4.82 -0.89 -14.46
N ILE A 143 5.25 -2.13 -14.65
CA ILE A 143 6.63 -2.44 -15.09
C ILE A 143 6.93 -1.76 -16.43
N CYS A 144 6.02 -1.84 -17.42
CA CYS A 144 6.17 -1.17 -18.69
C CYS A 144 6.23 0.35 -18.53
N TRP A 145 5.32 0.95 -17.75
CA TRP A 145 5.30 2.39 -17.51
C TRP A 145 6.59 2.89 -16.85
N ARG A 146 7.05 2.22 -15.81
CA ARG A 146 8.25 2.59 -15.06
C ARG A 146 9.53 2.29 -15.84
N GLY A 147 9.57 1.16 -16.55
CA GLY A 147 10.68 0.76 -17.40
C GLY A 147 10.86 1.65 -18.62
N LEU A 148 9.77 2.10 -19.26
CA LEU A 148 9.83 3.07 -20.36
C LEU A 148 10.38 4.43 -19.89
N LYS A 149 10.04 4.85 -18.67
CA LYS A 149 10.50 6.12 -18.09
C LYS A 149 12.00 6.13 -17.78
N GLN A 150 12.59 4.97 -17.54
CA GLN A 150 14.03 4.83 -17.24
C GLN A 150 14.90 4.66 -18.48
N ARG A 151 14.31 4.63 -19.69
CA ARG A 151 15.09 4.60 -20.93
C ARG A 151 15.81 5.96 -21.11
N PRO A 152 17.12 5.94 -21.45
CA PRO A 152 17.90 7.15 -21.67
C PRO A 152 17.38 7.99 -22.84
#